data_AF-A0A0W0WW45-F1
#
_entry.id   AF-A0A0W0WW45-F1
#
_cell.length_a   1.000
_cell.length_b   1.000
_cell.length_c   1.000
_cell.angle_alpha   90.00
_cell.angle_beta   90.00
_cell.angle_gamma   90.00
#
_symmetry.space_group_name_H-M   'P 1'
#
loop_
_entity.id
_entity.type
_entity.pdbx_description
1 polymer ?
#
loop_
_entity_poly.entity_id
_entity_poly.type
_entity_poly.pdbx_seq_one_letter_code
_entity_poly.pdbx_strand_id
1 'polypeptide(L)'
;MKIGELKKVVAKLGEKVAQTSPELLDLVGRLESLLTGLNDNDEVSTQLREPLILILDEFWTWVIKNLPYEKWQAGLEVEPWLELQRDLSKIPDMETLKPVEDLQNKLLVDELLLDKLRFQLEQSENEDLMQGRSKLAKHCTDSILSAQSEFEARLGKIKTLQQEIKRVEEGQKQKSREINKLIRRNFLAANYHHPRLFAVIEEKYKTLSSRAIDANQLLVLLKQCGRVIKYAETTNLSDYPISSLPEKPLPQQQHRLKESVVLLASIYYLIFHYCSVEQLKLLPHLIYFRLETTDEERRSEQAIFNYLSTRILDSQLFFKKQRAFDSRAIKELGLEQIKELPTSSPPALFHAVKEQRWIYAFVHHIRYRNSNLQATPENISLTLELLETDFASSGNQSYTAALNFAEGVIRQLFCLSEEEQKIVSSAIYLFCLDNYVREHQKLDERTSENSADDCQTENVEKRLILDFRQKFQFIAIPDNEWLLVFRQRSSALLNKDDTQLLRYAEQLFTIQFSTQEDKSYSAALKFFEEIERQYPQLSEKESMLVHDALHGFCLKQYALDRRSDKEEKHSKLSFSADTKCNGALKKRSSILGYAHQGMGFFERMALNQGRLKILEDTFESKKEARQTRF
;
A
#
# COMPACT_ATOMS: atom_id res chain seq x y z
N MET A 1 46.18 -15.06 3.27
CA MET A 1 46.47 -13.98 2.30
C MET A 1 47.82 -13.42 2.63
N LYS A 2 48.69 -13.29 1.62
CA LYS A 2 50.02 -12.72 1.80
C LYS A 2 49.96 -11.20 1.85
N ILE A 3 50.93 -10.57 2.50
CA ILE A 3 51.04 -9.10 2.53
C ILE A 3 51.15 -8.52 1.12
N GLY A 4 51.85 -9.19 0.19
CA GLY A 4 51.90 -8.76 -1.21
C GLY A 4 50.55 -8.78 -1.92
N GLU A 5 49.62 -9.67 -1.54
CA GLU A 5 48.24 -9.68 -2.04
C GLU A 5 47.43 -8.52 -1.42
N LEU A 6 47.60 -8.28 -0.12
CA LEU A 6 46.95 -7.15 0.57
C LEU A 6 47.35 -5.81 -0.05
N LYS A 7 48.64 -5.60 -0.32
CA LYS A 7 49.15 -4.41 -0.99
C LYS A 7 48.49 -4.19 -2.36
N LYS A 8 48.28 -5.25 -3.14
CA LYS A 8 47.57 -5.16 -4.44
C LYS A 8 46.10 -4.76 -4.27
N VAL A 9 45.41 -5.32 -3.27
CA VAL A 9 44.01 -4.97 -2.99
C VAL A 9 43.91 -3.51 -2.52
N VAL A 10 44.81 -3.04 -1.66
CA VAL A 10 44.85 -1.65 -1.19
C VAL A 10 45.21 -0.68 -2.32
N ALA A 11 46.17 -1.01 -3.19
CA ALA A 11 46.50 -0.17 -4.35
C ALA A 11 45.29 -0.02 -5.29
N LYS A 12 44.58 -1.12 -5.56
CA LYS A 12 43.33 -1.10 -6.35
C LYS A 12 42.22 -0.29 -5.68
N LEU A 13 42.12 -0.33 -4.35
CA LEU A 13 41.22 0.53 -3.59
C LEU A 13 41.59 2.01 -3.82
N GLY A 14 42.86 2.36 -3.73
CA GLY A 14 43.35 3.73 -3.96
C GLY A 14 43.01 4.26 -5.35
N GLU A 15 43.21 3.47 -6.40
CA GLU A 15 42.84 3.84 -7.77
C GLU A 15 41.34 4.16 -7.92
N LYS A 16 40.48 3.36 -7.28
CA LYS A 16 39.03 3.55 -7.30
C LYS A 16 38.58 4.74 -6.45
N VAL A 17 39.19 4.94 -5.29
CA VAL A 17 38.87 6.01 -4.34
C VAL A 17 39.41 7.38 -4.80
N ALA A 18 40.47 7.41 -5.61
CA ALA A 18 41.03 8.66 -6.14
C ALA A 18 40.03 9.49 -6.97
N GLN A 19 38.95 8.87 -7.44
CA GLN A 19 37.90 9.53 -8.22
C GLN A 19 36.74 10.04 -7.36
N THR A 20 36.74 9.82 -6.04
CA THR A 20 35.58 10.08 -5.17
C THR A 20 35.80 11.24 -4.19
N SER A 21 36.50 11.03 -3.09
CA SER A 21 36.64 12.01 -2.00
C SER A 21 38.09 12.11 -1.47
N PRO A 22 38.61 13.32 -1.24
CA PRO A 22 39.95 13.52 -0.69
C PRO A 22 40.10 13.01 0.75
N GLU A 23 39.03 13.01 1.56
CA GLU A 23 39.05 12.44 2.90
C GLU A 23 39.21 10.91 2.88
N LEU A 24 38.61 10.25 1.89
CA LEU A 24 38.79 8.80 1.72
C LEU A 24 40.20 8.45 1.23
N LEU A 25 40.83 9.33 0.45
CA LEU A 25 42.23 9.17 0.05
C LEU A 25 43.20 9.19 1.24
N ASP A 26 42.92 9.98 2.29
CA ASP A 26 43.72 9.96 3.51
C ASP A 26 43.65 8.60 4.22
N LEU A 27 42.46 8.00 4.30
CA LEU A 27 42.28 6.66 4.86
C LEU A 27 43.03 5.59 4.05
N VAL A 28 43.02 5.70 2.71
CA VAL A 28 43.82 4.82 1.85
C VAL A 28 45.32 5.04 2.07
N GLY A 29 45.79 6.29 2.14
CA GLY A 29 47.20 6.59 2.41
C GLY A 29 47.67 6.02 3.75
N ARG A 30 46.80 6.03 4.77
CA ARG A 30 47.07 5.35 6.05
C ARG A 30 47.14 3.83 5.92
N LEU A 31 46.28 3.21 5.11
CA LEU A 31 46.38 1.77 4.80
C LEU A 31 47.70 1.45 4.10
N GLU A 32 48.11 2.23 3.10
CA GLU A 32 49.38 2.06 2.39
C GLU A 32 50.58 2.22 3.34
N SER A 33 50.54 3.21 4.22
CA SER A 33 51.57 3.42 5.24
C SER A 33 51.68 2.25 6.21
N LEU A 34 50.56 1.61 6.61
CA LEU A 34 50.59 0.42 7.48
C LEU A 34 51.28 -0.77 6.82
N LEU A 35 51.23 -0.86 5.49
CA LEU A 35 51.82 -1.97 4.73
C LEU A 35 53.25 -1.68 4.28
N THR A 36 53.71 -0.44 4.42
CA THR A 36 55.04 -0.01 4.00
C THR A 36 56.10 -0.66 4.88
N GLY A 37 57.10 -1.29 4.26
CA GLY A 37 58.19 -1.98 4.96
C GLY A 37 57.90 -3.42 5.40
N LEU A 38 56.67 -3.91 5.24
CA LEU A 38 56.35 -5.32 5.46
C LEU A 38 56.76 -6.19 4.26
N ASN A 39 57.23 -7.40 4.50
CA ASN A 39 57.68 -8.33 3.45
C ASN A 39 56.48 -8.95 2.72
N ASP A 40 56.50 -8.95 1.39
CA ASP A 40 55.39 -9.43 0.56
C ASP A 40 55.05 -10.91 0.77
N ASN A 41 56.02 -11.70 1.23
CA ASN A 41 55.84 -13.13 1.46
C ASN A 41 55.25 -13.48 2.83
N ASP A 42 55.23 -12.53 3.76
CA ASP A 42 54.70 -12.75 5.10
C ASP A 42 53.17 -12.85 5.07
N GLU A 43 52.60 -13.57 6.04
CA GLU A 43 51.15 -13.66 6.22
C GLU A 43 50.62 -12.44 6.99
N VAL A 44 49.36 -12.07 6.73
CA VAL A 44 48.67 -11.00 7.47
C VAL A 44 48.47 -11.45 8.92
N SER A 45 49.30 -10.91 9.82
CA SER A 45 49.28 -11.22 11.26
C SER A 45 48.08 -10.62 12.00
N THR A 46 47.78 -11.15 13.19
CA THR A 46 46.77 -10.58 14.10
C THR A 46 47.08 -9.15 14.52
N GLN A 47 48.37 -8.81 14.66
CA GLN A 47 48.82 -7.46 14.99
C GLN A 47 48.53 -6.44 13.88
N LEU A 48 48.56 -6.86 12.60
CA LEU A 48 48.19 -5.98 11.48
C LEU A 48 46.68 -5.82 11.33
N ARG A 49 45.88 -6.80 11.78
CA ARG A 49 44.42 -6.77 11.66
C ARG A 49 43.76 -5.69 12.50
N GLU A 50 44.23 -5.46 13.71
CA GLU A 50 43.64 -4.45 14.59
C GLU A 50 43.73 -3.02 13.98
N PRO A 51 44.90 -2.56 13.49
CA PRO A 51 44.99 -1.32 12.72
C PRO A 51 44.12 -1.27 11.46
N LEU A 52 44.00 -2.38 10.72
CA LEU A 52 43.12 -2.45 9.54
C LEU A 52 41.64 -2.26 9.93
N ILE A 53 41.20 -2.90 11.02
CA ILE A 53 39.83 -2.77 11.54
C ILE A 53 39.57 -1.33 11.99
N LEU A 54 40.53 -0.67 12.64
CA LEU A 54 40.39 0.73 13.03
C LEU A 54 40.16 1.65 11.81
N ILE A 55 40.88 1.43 10.71
CA ILE A 55 40.67 2.23 9.49
C ILE A 55 39.30 1.93 8.85
N LEU A 56 38.88 0.65 8.81
CA LEU A 56 37.53 0.31 8.36
C LEU A 56 36.46 0.96 9.25
N ASP A 57 36.71 1.07 10.55
CA ASP A 57 35.82 1.70 11.50
C ASP A 57 35.66 3.20 11.26
N GLU A 58 36.78 3.88 11.01
CA GLU A 58 36.79 5.28 10.61
C GLU A 58 36.06 5.49 9.28
N PHE A 59 36.28 4.60 8.30
CA PHE A 59 35.55 4.63 7.03
C PHE A 59 34.03 4.51 7.23
N TRP A 60 33.54 3.52 7.97
CA TRP A 60 32.10 3.37 8.18
C TRP A 60 31.50 4.52 9.00
N THR A 61 32.28 5.10 9.92
CA THR A 61 31.90 6.33 10.64
C THR A 61 31.77 7.50 9.67
N TRP A 62 32.68 7.62 8.70
CA TRP A 62 32.61 8.61 7.64
C TRP A 62 31.38 8.39 6.74
N VAL A 63 31.06 7.14 6.36
CA VAL A 63 29.87 6.81 5.55
C VAL A 63 28.59 7.27 6.26
N ILE A 64 28.45 6.96 7.55
CA ILE A 64 27.28 7.36 8.35
C ILE A 64 27.10 8.88 8.37
N LYS A 65 28.20 9.63 8.47
CA LYS A 65 28.19 11.09 8.60
C LYS A 65 27.94 11.81 7.26
N ASN A 66 28.50 11.29 6.17
CA ASN A 66 28.63 12.04 4.92
C ASN A 66 27.74 11.52 3.78
N LEU A 67 27.24 10.28 3.85
CA LEU A 67 26.44 9.69 2.78
C LEU A 67 24.99 9.45 3.22
N PRO A 68 24.01 9.68 2.33
CA PRO A 68 22.64 9.24 2.55
C PRO A 68 22.57 7.69 2.52
N TYR A 69 21.62 7.11 3.26
CA TYR A 69 21.56 5.67 3.50
C TYR A 69 21.30 4.85 2.21
N GLU A 70 20.70 5.46 1.19
CA GLU A 70 20.51 4.87 -0.13
C GLU A 70 21.85 4.55 -0.82
N LYS A 71 22.93 5.25 -0.46
CA LYS A 71 24.29 5.00 -1.00
C LYS A 71 25.09 4.00 -0.18
N TRP A 72 24.61 3.53 0.98
CA TRP A 72 25.42 2.69 1.87
C TRP A 72 25.62 1.26 1.36
N GLN A 73 24.81 0.79 0.40
CA GLN A 73 24.92 -0.58 -0.13
C GLN A 73 25.81 -0.67 -1.37
N ALA A 74 25.77 0.34 -2.25
CA ALA A 74 26.40 0.30 -3.57
C ALA A 74 26.80 1.70 -4.08
N GLY A 75 26.99 2.68 -3.18
CA GLY A 75 27.51 3.99 -3.53
C GLY A 75 28.90 3.89 -4.14
N LEU A 76 29.25 4.79 -5.06
CA LEU A 76 30.57 4.82 -5.72
C LEU A 76 31.71 4.93 -4.70
N GLU A 77 31.43 5.60 -3.58
CA GLU A 77 32.34 5.79 -2.46
C GLU A 77 32.43 4.55 -1.55
N VAL A 78 31.45 3.64 -1.60
CA VAL A 78 31.30 2.50 -0.68
C VAL A 78 31.69 1.17 -1.30
N GLU A 79 31.35 0.93 -2.57
CA GLU A 79 31.62 -0.34 -3.26
C GLU A 79 33.10 -0.76 -3.21
N PRO A 80 34.09 0.14 -3.43
CA PRO A 80 35.51 -0.23 -3.35
C PRO A 80 35.91 -0.76 -1.95
N TRP A 81 35.34 -0.19 -0.89
CA TRP A 81 35.59 -0.62 0.48
C TRP A 81 34.87 -1.92 0.84
N LEU A 82 33.69 -2.16 0.27
CA LEU A 82 33.01 -3.44 0.34
C LEU A 82 33.81 -4.55 -0.34
N GLU A 83 34.42 -4.29 -1.50
CA GLU A 83 35.36 -5.22 -2.14
C GLU A 83 36.54 -5.54 -1.23
N LEU A 84 37.20 -4.52 -0.64
CA LEU A 84 38.27 -4.71 0.34
C LEU A 84 37.80 -5.60 1.50
N GLN A 85 36.64 -5.31 2.09
CA GLN A 85 36.09 -6.06 3.22
C GLN A 85 35.82 -7.53 2.84
N ARG A 86 35.26 -7.79 1.65
CA ARG A 86 35.04 -9.14 1.12
C ARG A 86 36.36 -9.88 0.94
N ASP A 87 37.40 -9.22 0.44
CA ASP A 87 38.72 -9.83 0.28
C ASP A 87 39.40 -10.11 1.64
N LEU A 88 39.30 -9.19 2.60
CA LEU A 88 39.77 -9.39 3.97
C LEU A 88 39.01 -10.52 4.70
N SER A 89 37.74 -10.76 4.36
CA SER A 89 36.96 -11.84 4.96
C SER A 89 37.41 -13.24 4.53
N LYS A 90 38.13 -13.35 3.40
CA LYS A 90 38.68 -14.61 2.89
C LYS A 90 39.98 -15.03 3.58
N ILE A 91 40.44 -14.28 4.58
CA ILE A 91 41.71 -14.56 5.28
C ILE A 91 41.45 -15.40 6.54
N PRO A 92 41.55 -16.74 6.47
CA PRO A 92 41.72 -17.53 7.67
C PRO A 92 43.03 -17.18 8.34
N ASP A 93 42.98 -17.04 9.64
CA ASP A 93 44.17 -17.06 10.48
C ASP A 93 44.53 -18.53 10.77
N MET A 94 45.65 -18.98 10.23
CA MET A 94 46.06 -20.39 10.25
C MET A 94 46.48 -20.85 11.65
N GLU A 95 47.00 -19.97 12.51
CA GLU A 95 47.32 -20.32 13.90
C GLU A 95 46.06 -20.40 14.77
N THR A 96 45.02 -19.65 14.43
CA THR A 96 43.74 -19.66 15.16
C THR A 96 42.65 -20.53 14.56
N LEU A 97 42.91 -21.17 13.41
CA LEU A 97 42.12 -22.27 12.87
C LEU A 97 42.31 -23.57 13.67
N LYS A 98 43.46 -23.75 14.32
CA LYS A 98 43.78 -24.98 15.07
C LYS A 98 42.77 -25.28 16.20
N PRO A 99 42.34 -24.32 17.05
CA PRO A 99 41.25 -24.54 18.00
C PRO A 99 39.89 -24.84 17.35
N VAL A 100 39.62 -24.29 16.16
CA VAL A 100 38.39 -24.57 15.40
C VAL A 100 38.42 -25.98 14.84
N GLU A 101 39.55 -26.39 14.26
CA GLU A 101 39.81 -27.74 13.75
C GLU A 101 39.77 -28.77 14.88
N ASP A 102 40.37 -28.48 16.03
CA ASP A 102 40.29 -29.32 17.23
C ASP A 102 38.85 -29.50 17.72
N LEU A 103 38.03 -28.45 17.68
CA LEU A 103 36.61 -28.51 18.05
C LEU A 103 35.77 -29.24 16.99
N GLN A 104 36.08 -29.08 15.70
CA GLN A 104 35.44 -29.82 14.61
C GLN A 104 35.75 -31.31 14.68
N ASN A 105 37.01 -31.68 14.95
CA ASN A 105 37.42 -33.06 15.19
C ASN A 105 36.69 -33.65 16.42
N LYS A 106 36.53 -32.87 17.50
CA LYS A 106 35.73 -33.27 18.67
C LYS A 106 34.24 -33.41 18.36
N LEU A 107 33.68 -32.61 17.46
CA LEU A 107 32.28 -32.74 17.01
C LEU A 107 32.08 -34.03 16.21
N LEU A 108 33.03 -34.36 15.33
CA LEU A 108 33.01 -35.60 14.55
C LEU A 108 33.06 -36.84 15.47
N VAL A 109 33.89 -36.78 16.52
CA VAL A 109 33.93 -37.85 17.54
C VAL A 109 32.60 -37.96 18.31
N ASP A 110 31.99 -36.83 18.68
CA ASP A 110 30.67 -36.83 19.32
C ASP A 110 29.57 -37.40 18.40
N GLU A 111 29.65 -37.13 17.10
CA GLU A 111 28.70 -37.63 16.10
C GLU A 111 28.77 -39.16 15.98
N LEU A 112 29.99 -39.72 15.87
CA LEU A 112 30.21 -41.17 15.92
C LEU A 112 29.73 -41.80 17.23
N LEU A 113 29.88 -41.09 18.36
CA LEU A 113 29.37 -41.54 19.65
C LEU A 113 27.83 -41.53 19.69
N LEU A 114 27.18 -40.50 19.15
CA LEU A 114 25.73 -40.42 19.07
C LEU A 114 25.16 -41.56 18.22
N ASP A 115 25.77 -41.86 17.08
CA ASP A 115 25.34 -42.98 16.23
C ASP A 115 25.44 -44.31 16.98
N LYS A 116 26.54 -44.53 17.71
CA LYS A 116 26.72 -45.72 18.55
C LYS A 116 25.68 -45.80 19.66
N LEU A 117 25.39 -44.69 20.35
CA LEU A 117 24.41 -44.66 21.44
C LEU A 117 22.98 -44.86 20.94
N ARG A 118 22.62 -44.24 19.81
CA ARG A 118 21.32 -44.41 19.15
C ARG A 118 21.12 -45.85 18.69
N PHE A 119 22.16 -46.47 18.13
CA PHE A 119 22.13 -47.89 17.78
C PHE A 119 21.93 -48.79 19.01
N GLN A 120 22.61 -48.52 20.13
CA GLN A 120 22.42 -49.27 21.37
C GLN A 120 21.03 -49.08 21.98
N LEU A 121 20.46 -47.88 21.86
CA LEU A 121 19.09 -47.58 22.28
C LEU A 121 18.09 -48.38 21.44
N GLU A 122 18.24 -48.34 20.12
CA GLU A 122 17.40 -49.10 19.18
C GLU A 122 17.48 -50.61 19.43
N GLN A 123 18.68 -51.16 19.69
CA GLN A 123 18.83 -52.56 20.09
C GLN A 123 18.08 -52.87 21.39
N SER A 124 18.20 -52.00 22.40
CA SER A 124 17.57 -52.20 23.70
C SER A 124 16.04 -52.09 23.62
N GLU A 125 15.51 -51.19 22.77
CA GLU A 125 14.06 -51.05 22.51
C GLU A 125 13.50 -52.24 21.70
N ASN A 126 14.26 -52.74 20.72
CA ASN A 126 13.87 -53.92 19.94
C ASN A 126 13.88 -55.21 20.77
N GLU A 127 14.85 -55.37 21.67
CA GLU A 127 14.88 -56.48 22.63
C GLU A 127 13.67 -56.47 23.57
N ASP A 128 13.21 -55.28 23.98
CA ASP A 128 12.01 -55.11 24.80
C ASP A 128 10.73 -55.48 24.04
N LEU A 129 10.62 -55.05 22.77
CA LEU A 129 9.51 -55.42 21.89
C LEU A 129 9.43 -56.94 21.63
N MET A 130 10.57 -57.59 21.40
CA MET A 130 10.63 -59.03 21.14
C MET A 130 10.32 -59.86 22.39
N GLN A 131 10.77 -59.43 23.57
CA GLN A 131 10.43 -60.11 24.83
C GLN A 131 9.00 -59.83 25.30
N GLY A 132 8.47 -58.62 25.11
CA GLY A 132 7.06 -58.31 25.37
C GLY A 132 6.13 -59.21 24.56
N ARG A 133 6.46 -59.44 23.28
CA ARG A 133 5.76 -60.41 22.42
C ARG A 133 5.92 -61.86 22.88
N SER A 134 7.11 -62.26 23.36
CA SER A 134 7.34 -63.63 23.87
C SER A 134 6.66 -63.90 25.22
N LYS A 135 6.51 -62.90 26.10
CA LYS A 135 5.85 -63.06 27.42
C LYS A 135 4.32 -63.03 27.30
N LEU A 136 3.76 -62.28 26.35
CA LEU A 136 2.33 -62.37 25.98
C LEU A 136 1.93 -63.75 25.44
N ALA A 137 2.89 -64.55 24.96
CA ALA A 137 2.65 -65.89 24.42
C ALA A 137 2.75 -67.03 25.47
N LYS A 138 3.20 -66.78 26.71
CA LYS A 138 3.36 -67.82 27.75
C LYS A 138 2.80 -67.35 29.11
N HIS A 139 1.57 -67.75 29.41
CA HIS A 139 1.02 -67.70 30.77
C HIS A 139 1.65 -68.79 31.65
N CYS A 140 2.48 -68.40 32.62
CA CYS A 140 2.78 -69.23 33.80
C CYS A 140 3.10 -68.30 34.98
N THR A 141 2.37 -68.48 36.08
CA THR A 141 2.15 -67.49 37.15
C THR A 141 3.28 -67.33 38.17
N ASP A 142 4.36 -68.13 38.10
CA ASP A 142 5.41 -68.10 39.13
C ASP A 142 6.71 -67.36 38.71
N SER A 143 6.73 -66.75 37.53
CA SER A 143 7.90 -66.00 36.99
C SER A 143 7.71 -64.48 36.97
N ILE A 144 6.66 -63.96 37.61
CA ILE A 144 6.29 -62.54 37.52
C ILE A 144 7.30 -61.63 38.24
N LEU A 145 7.80 -62.04 39.41
CA LEU A 145 8.73 -61.22 40.20
C LEU A 145 10.13 -61.12 39.56
N SER A 146 10.63 -62.21 38.97
CA SER A 146 11.91 -62.20 38.24
C SER A 146 11.82 -61.42 36.93
N ALA A 147 10.71 -61.55 36.19
CA ALA A 147 10.48 -60.83 34.96
C ALA A 147 10.31 -59.31 35.17
N GLN A 148 9.74 -58.90 36.30
CA GLN A 148 9.56 -57.51 36.67
C GLN A 148 10.89 -56.84 37.02
N SER A 149 11.74 -57.51 37.79
CA SER A 149 13.09 -57.02 38.10
C SER A 149 13.95 -56.84 36.83
N GLU A 150 13.85 -57.77 35.86
CA GLU A 150 14.58 -57.67 34.59
C GLU A 150 14.05 -56.53 33.70
N PHE A 151 12.74 -56.31 33.68
CA PHE A 151 12.13 -55.19 32.96
C PHE A 151 12.54 -53.84 33.55
N GLU A 152 12.53 -53.72 34.88
CA GLU A 152 12.97 -52.51 35.57
C GLU A 152 14.46 -52.21 35.31
N ALA A 153 15.31 -53.23 35.28
CA ALA A 153 16.73 -53.08 34.93
C ALA A 153 16.93 -52.56 33.48
N ARG A 154 16.14 -53.06 32.53
CA ARG A 154 16.21 -52.64 31.11
C ARG A 154 15.64 -51.25 30.89
N LEU A 155 14.52 -50.91 31.53
CA LEU A 155 13.97 -49.56 31.53
C LEU A 155 14.98 -48.56 32.13
N GLY A 156 15.70 -48.98 33.17
CA GLY A 156 16.85 -48.26 33.71
C GLY A 156 17.91 -48.00 32.64
N LYS A 157 18.31 -49.03 31.88
CA LYS A 157 19.30 -48.94 30.79
C LYS A 157 18.85 -48.00 29.65
N ILE A 158 17.58 -48.04 29.23
CA ILE A 158 17.02 -47.14 28.21
C ILE A 158 17.08 -45.69 28.69
N LYS A 159 16.66 -45.43 29.94
CA LYS A 159 16.71 -44.09 30.53
C LYS A 159 18.14 -43.55 30.61
N THR A 160 19.10 -44.40 30.98
CA THR A 160 20.52 -43.98 30.99
C THR A 160 21.03 -43.65 29.60
N LEU A 161 20.69 -44.44 28.57
CA LEU A 161 21.09 -44.17 27.18
C LEU A 161 20.47 -42.87 26.66
N GLN A 162 19.19 -42.61 26.93
CA GLN A 162 18.52 -41.36 26.54
C GLN A 162 19.14 -40.13 27.21
N GLN A 163 19.52 -40.24 28.49
CA GLN A 163 20.23 -39.18 29.20
C GLN A 163 21.62 -38.92 28.61
N GLU A 164 22.35 -39.98 28.25
CA GLU A 164 23.66 -39.89 27.62
C GLU A 164 23.58 -39.21 26.24
N ILE A 165 22.62 -39.62 25.39
CA ILE A 165 22.36 -38.99 24.09
C ILE A 165 22.09 -37.50 24.26
N LYS A 166 21.17 -37.14 25.17
CA LYS A 166 20.84 -35.73 25.43
C LYS A 166 22.07 -34.92 25.89
N ARG A 167 22.90 -35.49 26.75
CA ARG A 167 24.14 -34.86 27.22
C ARG A 167 25.12 -34.61 26.07
N VAL A 168 25.29 -35.57 25.17
CA VAL A 168 26.19 -35.43 24.01
C VAL A 168 25.64 -34.40 23.02
N GLU A 169 24.33 -34.38 22.75
CA GLU A 169 23.69 -33.37 21.90
C GLU A 169 23.82 -31.94 22.46
N GLU A 170 23.67 -31.77 23.78
CA GLU A 170 23.92 -30.50 24.47
C GLU A 170 25.40 -30.09 24.37
N GLY A 171 26.33 -31.05 24.49
CA GLY A 171 27.75 -30.87 24.26
C GLY A 171 28.08 -30.39 22.84
N GLN A 172 27.48 -31.01 21.81
CA GLN A 172 27.65 -30.62 20.42
C GLN A 172 27.12 -29.19 20.17
N LYS A 173 25.96 -28.84 20.73
CA LYS A 173 25.42 -27.48 20.65
C LYS A 173 26.37 -26.46 21.27
N GLN A 174 26.98 -26.78 22.42
CA GLN A 174 27.93 -25.90 23.07
C GLN A 174 29.24 -25.75 22.28
N LYS A 175 29.80 -26.85 21.76
CA LYS A 175 30.99 -26.82 20.88
C LYS A 175 30.72 -26.03 19.60
N SER A 176 29.55 -26.19 18.99
CA SER A 176 29.14 -25.41 17.81
C SER A 176 29.02 -23.91 18.12
N ARG A 177 28.52 -23.54 19.30
CA ARG A 177 28.53 -22.14 19.77
C ARG A 177 29.94 -21.61 19.97
N GLU A 178 30.85 -22.41 20.51
CA GLU A 178 32.26 -22.02 20.69
C GLU A 178 32.99 -21.87 19.34
N ILE A 179 32.80 -22.79 18.41
CA ILE A 179 33.31 -22.67 17.03
C ILE A 179 32.82 -21.36 16.40
N ASN A 180 31.52 -21.08 16.50
CA ASN A 180 30.95 -19.83 15.97
C ASN A 180 31.53 -18.59 16.67
N LYS A 181 31.79 -18.66 17.99
CA LYS A 181 32.42 -17.57 18.74
C LYS A 181 33.89 -17.37 18.36
N LEU A 182 34.64 -18.43 18.09
CA LEU A 182 36.03 -18.39 17.63
C LEU A 182 36.12 -17.85 16.20
N ILE A 183 35.27 -18.33 15.30
CA ILE A 183 35.18 -17.81 13.93
C ILE A 183 34.85 -16.31 13.94
N ARG A 184 33.89 -15.86 14.78
CA ARG A 184 33.56 -14.43 14.93
C ARG A 184 34.69 -13.57 15.49
N ARG A 185 35.60 -14.14 16.27
CA ARG A 185 36.77 -13.43 16.81
C ARG A 185 37.93 -13.37 15.82
N ASN A 186 38.04 -14.36 14.94
CA ASN A 186 39.24 -14.59 14.13
C ASN A 186 39.05 -14.30 12.64
N PHE A 187 37.84 -13.97 12.19
CA PHE A 187 37.55 -13.57 10.82
C PHE A 187 36.83 -12.23 10.80
N LEU A 188 37.28 -11.31 9.94
CA LEU A 188 36.47 -10.16 9.59
C LEU A 188 35.27 -10.69 8.79
N ALA A 189 34.06 -10.61 9.33
CA ALA A 189 32.89 -11.08 8.61
C ALA A 189 32.73 -10.31 7.29
N ALA A 190 32.35 -10.97 6.20
CA ALA A 190 32.07 -10.32 4.91
C ALA A 190 31.01 -9.20 5.03
N ASN A 191 30.21 -9.22 6.10
CA ASN A 191 29.16 -8.26 6.44
C ASN A 191 29.52 -7.48 7.72
N TYR A 192 30.81 -7.25 8.01
CA TYR A 192 31.30 -6.60 9.23
C TYR A 192 30.59 -5.27 9.57
N HIS A 193 30.26 -4.47 8.57
CA HIS A 193 29.60 -3.17 8.74
C HIS A 193 28.11 -3.25 9.10
N HIS A 194 27.44 -4.38 8.83
CA HIS A 194 26.00 -4.56 9.04
C HIS A 194 25.52 -4.15 10.45
N PRO A 195 26.13 -4.62 11.57
CA PRO A 195 25.68 -4.27 12.91
C PRO A 195 25.71 -2.76 13.17
N ARG A 196 26.76 -2.07 12.69
CA ARG A 196 26.93 -0.63 12.91
C ARG A 196 25.91 0.16 12.11
N LEU A 197 25.75 -0.15 10.82
CA LEU A 197 24.77 0.54 9.98
C LEU A 197 23.34 0.25 10.44
N PHE A 198 23.05 -0.99 10.84
CA PHE A 198 21.76 -1.36 11.43
C PHE A 198 21.45 -0.55 12.68
N ALA A 199 22.39 -0.45 13.63
CA ALA A 199 22.18 0.29 14.88
C ALA A 199 21.84 1.78 14.63
N VAL A 200 22.53 2.43 13.70
CA VAL A 200 22.26 3.83 13.34
C VAL A 200 20.88 4.00 12.71
N ILE A 201 20.51 3.09 11.79
CA ILE A 201 19.19 3.15 11.14
C ILE A 201 18.08 2.82 12.14
N GLU A 202 18.31 1.87 13.06
CA GLU A 202 17.37 1.49 14.11
C GLU A 202 17.14 2.65 15.09
N GLU A 203 18.20 3.35 15.50
CA GLU A 203 18.10 4.54 16.35
C GLU A 203 17.30 5.64 15.64
N LYS A 204 17.61 5.92 14.36
CA LYS A 204 16.84 6.87 13.55
C LYS A 204 15.38 6.45 13.41
N TYR A 205 15.12 5.17 13.21
CA TYR A 205 13.77 4.64 13.12
C TYR A 205 12.99 4.90 14.42
N LYS A 206 13.62 4.71 15.59
CA LYS A 206 13.01 4.95 16.91
C LYS A 206 12.74 6.44 17.18
N THR A 207 13.56 7.35 16.68
CA THR A 207 13.39 8.80 16.93
C THR A 207 12.31 9.45 16.06
N LEU A 208 11.90 8.82 14.96
CA LEU A 208 10.95 9.40 13.99
C LEU A 208 9.48 9.41 14.47
N SER A 209 9.07 8.59 15.43
CA SER A 209 7.68 8.58 15.92
C SER A 209 7.54 8.07 17.35
N SER A 210 6.74 8.76 18.16
CA SER A 210 6.43 8.40 19.55
C SER A 210 5.39 7.28 19.69
N ARG A 211 4.69 6.92 18.60
CA ARG A 211 3.71 5.83 18.53
C ARG A 211 4.20 4.64 17.69
N ALA A 212 5.51 4.56 17.45
CA ALA A 212 6.09 3.58 16.54
C ALA A 212 6.06 2.16 17.10
N ILE A 213 5.75 1.19 16.23
CA ILE A 213 6.10 -0.22 16.47
C ILE A 213 7.62 -0.38 16.44
N ASP A 214 8.18 -1.22 17.31
CA ASP A 214 9.60 -1.55 17.29
C ASP A 214 10.00 -2.20 15.96
N ALA A 215 11.08 -1.73 15.35
CA ALA A 215 11.57 -2.24 14.07
C ALA A 215 11.84 -3.75 14.14
N ASN A 216 12.41 -4.24 15.24
CA ASN A 216 12.73 -5.66 15.36
C ASN A 216 11.48 -6.54 15.38
N GLN A 217 10.38 -6.07 15.99
CA GLN A 217 9.11 -6.79 15.96
C GLN A 217 8.60 -6.96 14.52
N LEU A 218 8.63 -5.89 13.71
CA LEU A 218 8.20 -5.96 12.32
C LEU A 218 9.13 -6.86 11.47
N LEU A 219 10.44 -6.77 11.68
CA LEU A 219 11.44 -7.59 10.99
C LEU A 219 11.30 -9.08 11.33
N VAL A 220 10.95 -9.42 12.58
CA VAL A 220 10.66 -10.81 13.00
C VAL A 220 9.43 -11.34 12.28
N LEU A 221 8.36 -10.53 12.17
CA LEU A 221 7.15 -10.92 11.43
C LEU A 221 7.44 -11.13 9.94
N LEU A 222 8.19 -10.23 9.30
CA LEU A 222 8.60 -10.38 7.90
C LEU A 222 9.37 -11.69 7.68
N LYS A 223 10.33 -12.00 8.56
CA LYS A 223 11.11 -13.23 8.53
C LYS A 223 10.23 -14.48 8.68
N GLN A 224 9.33 -14.46 9.66
CA GLN A 224 8.38 -15.53 9.89
C GLN A 224 7.44 -15.72 8.69
N CYS A 225 6.96 -14.63 8.10
CA CYS A 225 6.12 -14.64 6.89
C CYS A 225 6.85 -15.28 5.71
N GLY A 226 8.11 -14.91 5.45
CA GLY A 226 8.92 -15.54 4.40
C GLY A 226 9.07 -17.06 4.59
N ARG A 227 9.28 -17.53 5.83
CA ARG A 227 9.37 -18.96 6.14
C ARG A 227 8.05 -19.69 5.93
N VAL A 228 6.94 -19.10 6.36
CA VAL A 228 5.61 -19.70 6.19
C VAL A 228 5.19 -19.71 4.73
N ILE A 229 5.49 -18.70 3.91
CA ILE A 229 5.10 -18.69 2.49
C ILE A 229 6.03 -19.54 1.60
N LYS A 230 7.28 -19.73 2.04
CA LYS A 230 8.48 -20.16 1.28
C LYS A 230 9.20 -18.96 0.67
N TYR A 231 10.53 -19.02 0.69
CA TYR A 231 11.38 -17.94 0.21
C TYR A 231 11.21 -17.67 -1.29
N ALA A 232 11.34 -16.40 -1.66
CA ALA A 232 11.15 -15.91 -3.01
C ALA A 232 12.31 -16.31 -3.94
N GLU A 233 11.96 -16.85 -5.10
CA GLU A 233 12.87 -17.06 -6.20
C GLU A 233 13.16 -15.73 -6.93
N THR A 234 14.32 -15.64 -7.59
CA THR A 234 14.73 -14.41 -8.30
C THR A 234 13.83 -14.04 -9.47
N THR A 235 13.08 -15.00 -10.01
CA THR A 235 12.23 -14.84 -11.20
C THR A 235 10.86 -14.23 -10.92
N ASN A 236 10.35 -14.34 -9.68
CA ASN A 236 8.94 -14.03 -9.35
C ASN A 236 8.77 -12.93 -8.29
N LEU A 237 9.70 -11.96 -8.23
CA LEU A 237 9.69 -10.94 -7.18
C LEU A 237 8.56 -9.89 -7.32
N SER A 238 8.00 -9.67 -8.51
CA SER A 238 6.98 -8.65 -8.77
C SER A 238 5.62 -8.97 -8.14
N ASP A 239 5.27 -10.25 -8.10
CA ASP A 239 3.97 -10.75 -7.64
C ASP A 239 4.06 -11.56 -6.34
N TYR A 240 5.27 -11.73 -5.79
CA TYR A 240 5.47 -12.27 -4.45
C TYR A 240 5.01 -11.24 -3.41
N PRO A 241 4.28 -11.63 -2.34
CA PRO A 241 4.09 -12.99 -1.84
C PRO A 241 2.84 -13.71 -2.37
N ILE A 242 1.93 -13.01 -3.04
CA ILE A 242 0.59 -13.54 -3.38
C ILE A 242 0.68 -14.67 -4.42
N SER A 243 1.55 -14.56 -5.41
CA SER A 243 1.78 -15.59 -6.44
C SER A 243 2.26 -16.93 -5.87
N SER A 244 2.90 -16.94 -4.70
CA SER A 244 3.36 -18.16 -4.02
C SER A 244 2.28 -18.86 -3.21
N LEU A 245 1.10 -18.24 -3.05
CA LEU A 245 -0.01 -18.82 -2.30
C LEU A 245 -0.91 -19.66 -3.23
N PRO A 246 -1.33 -20.87 -2.80
CA PRO A 246 -2.19 -21.70 -3.62
C PRO A 246 -3.60 -21.10 -3.74
N GLU A 247 -4.08 -20.87 -4.96
CA GLU A 247 -5.46 -20.41 -5.21
C GLU A 247 -6.51 -21.46 -4.77
N LYS A 248 -6.18 -22.74 -4.93
CA LYS A 248 -7.01 -23.89 -4.53
C LYS A 248 -6.18 -24.79 -3.60
N PRO A 249 -6.08 -24.45 -2.30
CA PRO A 249 -5.25 -25.19 -1.36
C PRO A 249 -5.77 -26.62 -1.18
N LEU A 250 -4.85 -27.59 -1.26
CA LEU A 250 -5.12 -28.95 -0.79
C LEU A 250 -5.41 -28.92 0.73
N PRO A 251 -6.14 -29.90 1.30
CA PRO A 251 -6.46 -29.93 2.74
C PRO A 251 -5.24 -29.74 3.65
N GLN A 252 -4.10 -30.32 3.28
CA GLN A 252 -2.83 -30.22 4.01
C GLN A 252 -2.21 -28.81 3.96
N GLN A 253 -2.54 -28.00 2.95
CA GLN A 253 -2.03 -26.65 2.76
C GLN A 253 -2.94 -25.57 3.37
N GLN A 254 -4.18 -25.91 3.73
CA GLN A 254 -5.15 -24.94 4.25
C GLN A 254 -4.64 -24.25 5.52
N HIS A 255 -4.00 -25.01 6.42
CA HIS A 255 -3.47 -24.46 7.65
C HIS A 255 -2.36 -23.43 7.38
N ARG A 256 -1.38 -23.78 6.56
CA ARG A 256 -0.28 -22.90 6.15
C ARG A 256 -0.76 -21.66 5.39
N LEU A 257 -1.79 -21.79 4.56
CA LEU A 257 -2.40 -20.64 3.87
C LEU A 257 -3.03 -19.68 4.87
N LYS A 258 -3.75 -20.20 5.88
CA LYS A 258 -4.36 -19.37 6.93
C LYS A 258 -3.31 -18.61 7.74
N GLU A 259 -2.22 -19.27 8.12
CA GLU A 259 -1.08 -18.60 8.78
C GLU A 259 -0.48 -17.50 7.91
N SER A 260 -0.28 -17.78 6.62
CA SER A 260 0.26 -16.83 5.66
C SER A 260 -0.62 -15.58 5.53
N VAL A 261 -1.94 -15.78 5.39
CA VAL A 261 -2.93 -14.70 5.31
C VAL A 261 -2.92 -13.84 6.58
N VAL A 262 -2.89 -14.47 7.76
CA VAL A 262 -2.86 -13.75 9.04
C VAL A 262 -1.56 -12.94 9.18
N LEU A 263 -0.40 -13.52 8.88
CA LEU A 263 0.89 -12.79 8.92
C LEU A 263 0.90 -11.60 7.96
N LEU A 264 0.46 -11.79 6.72
CA LEU A 264 0.39 -10.70 5.74
C LEU A 264 -0.56 -9.60 6.21
N ALA A 265 -1.72 -9.95 6.75
CA ALA A 265 -2.69 -9.00 7.28
C ALA A 265 -2.15 -8.23 8.49
N SER A 266 -1.44 -8.90 9.39
CA SER A 266 -0.80 -8.27 10.55
C SER A 266 0.32 -7.32 10.14
N ILE A 267 1.21 -7.72 9.23
CA ILE A 267 2.29 -6.86 8.71
C ILE A 267 1.69 -5.65 8.01
N TYR A 268 0.69 -5.86 7.15
CA TYR A 268 -0.02 -4.79 6.44
C TYR A 268 -0.63 -3.79 7.44
N TYR A 269 -1.37 -4.27 8.44
CA TYR A 269 -1.96 -3.42 9.47
C TYR A 269 -0.88 -2.60 10.21
N LEU A 270 0.23 -3.22 10.62
CA LEU A 270 1.29 -2.54 11.37
C LEU A 270 1.98 -1.46 10.53
N ILE A 271 2.31 -1.76 9.27
CA ILE A 271 2.91 -0.82 8.31
C ILE A 271 2.06 0.45 8.18
N PHE A 272 0.73 0.30 8.13
CA PHE A 272 -0.15 1.42 7.84
C PHE A 272 -0.69 2.16 9.07
N HIS A 273 -0.73 1.53 10.23
CA HIS A 273 -1.19 2.16 11.47
C HIS A 273 -0.07 2.65 12.39
N TYR A 274 1.12 2.05 12.32
CA TYR A 274 2.18 2.25 13.31
C TYR A 274 3.53 2.66 12.73
N CYS A 275 3.66 2.78 11.40
CA CYS A 275 4.87 3.31 10.76
C CYS A 275 4.61 4.66 10.08
N SER A 276 5.50 5.63 10.29
CA SER A 276 5.54 6.86 9.49
C SER A 276 6.14 6.61 8.10
N VAL A 277 5.97 7.55 7.17
CA VAL A 277 6.51 7.42 5.80
C VAL A 277 8.04 7.38 5.82
N GLU A 278 8.66 8.14 6.70
CA GLU A 278 10.10 8.16 6.92
C GLU A 278 10.57 6.81 7.47
N GLN A 279 9.82 6.21 8.41
CA GLN A 279 10.11 4.87 8.92
C GLN A 279 10.00 3.80 7.83
N LEU A 280 8.99 3.89 6.95
CA LEU A 280 8.85 2.99 5.80
C LEU A 280 10.05 3.07 4.84
N LYS A 281 10.65 4.26 4.66
CA LYS A 281 11.88 4.43 3.84
C LYS A 281 13.11 3.74 4.46
N LEU A 282 13.15 3.60 5.79
CA LEU A 282 14.26 2.95 6.49
C LEU A 282 14.16 1.42 6.52
N LEU A 283 12.94 0.86 6.46
CA LEU A 283 12.73 -0.60 6.56
C LEU A 283 13.50 -1.44 5.55
N PRO A 284 13.60 -1.09 4.26
CA PRO A 284 14.44 -1.82 3.30
C PRO A 284 15.91 -1.94 3.75
N HIS A 285 16.44 -0.86 4.32
CA HIS A 285 17.82 -0.80 4.79
C HIS A 285 17.99 -1.61 6.08
N LEU A 286 17.01 -1.60 6.97
CA LEU A 286 16.99 -2.46 8.16
C LEU A 286 16.92 -3.95 7.81
N ILE A 287 16.13 -4.33 6.80
CA ILE A 287 16.09 -5.72 6.28
C ILE A 287 17.47 -6.13 5.77
N TYR A 288 18.10 -5.26 4.97
CA TYR A 288 19.41 -5.54 4.37
C TYR A 288 20.53 -5.65 5.41
N PHE A 289 20.67 -4.67 6.30
CA PHE A 289 21.76 -4.61 7.27
C PHE A 289 21.56 -5.53 8.49
N ARG A 290 20.45 -6.28 8.57
CA ARG A 290 20.23 -7.23 9.67
C ARG A 290 21.26 -8.37 9.64
N LEU A 291 21.86 -8.65 10.79
CA LEU A 291 22.76 -9.79 10.99
C LEU A 291 22.00 -11.13 10.91
N GLU A 292 22.75 -12.22 10.66
CA GLU A 292 22.23 -13.60 10.74
C GLU A 292 20.99 -13.84 9.85
N THR A 293 21.03 -13.27 8.65
CA THR A 293 20.04 -13.46 7.60
C THR A 293 20.71 -13.95 6.32
N THR A 294 20.06 -14.90 5.64
CA THR A 294 20.52 -15.32 4.31
C THR A 294 20.02 -14.34 3.24
N ASP A 295 20.61 -14.40 2.05
CA ASP A 295 20.19 -13.54 0.94
C ASP A 295 18.77 -13.90 0.45
N GLU A 296 18.36 -15.16 0.57
CA GLU A 296 16.98 -15.59 0.31
C GLU A 296 16.00 -15.00 1.33
N GLU A 297 16.37 -14.98 2.62
CA GLU A 297 15.58 -14.35 3.67
C GLU A 297 15.39 -12.85 3.38
N ARG A 298 16.48 -12.11 3.15
CA ARG A 298 16.44 -10.67 2.84
C ARG A 298 15.59 -10.37 1.61
N ARG A 299 15.78 -11.13 0.53
CA ARG A 299 15.04 -10.97 -0.73
C ARG A 299 13.55 -11.17 -0.53
N SER A 300 13.16 -12.21 0.21
CA SER A 300 11.76 -12.52 0.48
C SER A 300 11.09 -11.46 1.35
N GLU A 301 11.77 -11.02 2.40
CA GLU A 301 11.29 -9.98 3.31
C GLU A 301 11.12 -8.65 2.59
N GLN A 302 12.12 -8.28 1.78
CA GLN A 302 12.06 -7.08 0.94
C GLN A 302 10.88 -7.14 -0.04
N ALA A 303 10.66 -8.30 -0.67
CA ALA A 303 9.57 -8.49 -1.61
C ALA A 303 8.19 -8.43 -0.90
N ILE A 304 8.03 -9.07 0.27
CA ILE A 304 6.80 -8.93 1.09
C ILE A 304 6.56 -7.47 1.45
N PHE A 305 7.58 -6.79 1.98
CA PHE A 305 7.46 -5.39 2.37
C PHE A 305 7.09 -4.50 1.18
N ASN A 306 7.79 -4.64 0.05
CA ASN A 306 7.54 -3.87 -1.16
C ASN A 306 6.12 -4.12 -1.69
N TYR A 307 5.67 -5.37 -1.73
CA TYR A 307 4.32 -5.70 -2.21
C TYR A 307 3.26 -5.05 -1.31
N LEU A 308 3.34 -5.23 0.01
CA LEU A 308 2.33 -4.72 0.93
C LEU A 308 2.33 -3.18 1.00
N SER A 309 3.50 -2.55 0.91
CA SER A 309 3.62 -1.09 0.96
C SER A 309 3.24 -0.41 -0.35
N THR A 310 3.53 -1.02 -1.50
CA THR A 310 3.34 -0.37 -2.81
C THR A 310 2.10 -0.83 -3.58
N ARG A 311 1.63 -2.07 -3.36
CA ARG A 311 0.44 -2.67 -4.01
C ARG A 311 -0.73 -2.77 -3.04
N ILE A 312 -1.11 -1.62 -2.51
CA ILE A 312 -2.11 -1.47 -1.45
C ILE A 312 -3.47 -2.02 -1.88
N LEU A 313 -3.95 -1.59 -3.05
CA LEU A 313 -5.26 -2.04 -3.58
C LEU A 313 -5.28 -3.54 -3.84
N ASP A 314 -4.21 -4.10 -4.40
CA ASP A 314 -4.11 -5.55 -4.64
C ASP A 314 -4.09 -6.34 -3.33
N SER A 315 -3.38 -5.83 -2.32
CA SER A 315 -3.35 -6.42 -0.98
C SER A 315 -4.74 -6.40 -0.34
N GLN A 316 -5.47 -5.28 -0.44
CA GLN A 316 -6.84 -5.16 0.05
C GLN A 316 -7.80 -6.10 -0.69
N LEU A 317 -7.71 -6.20 -2.02
CA LEU A 317 -8.50 -7.14 -2.81
C LEU A 317 -8.22 -8.58 -2.40
N PHE A 318 -6.96 -8.92 -2.13
CA PHE A 318 -6.57 -10.22 -1.62
C PHE A 318 -7.21 -10.52 -0.26
N PHE A 319 -7.15 -9.58 0.70
CA PHE A 319 -7.77 -9.76 2.02
C PHE A 319 -9.30 -9.81 1.95
N LYS A 320 -9.93 -9.05 1.05
CA LYS A 320 -11.39 -9.05 0.83
C LYS A 320 -11.93 -10.41 0.37
N LYS A 321 -11.13 -11.18 -0.37
CA LYS A 321 -11.49 -12.56 -0.79
C LYS A 321 -11.55 -13.54 0.39
N GLN A 322 -10.95 -13.20 1.54
CA GLN A 322 -10.95 -14.05 2.72
C GLN A 322 -12.27 -13.92 3.47
N ARG A 323 -12.80 -15.04 4.00
CA ARG A 323 -14.07 -15.04 4.75
C ARG A 323 -13.90 -14.55 6.19
N ALA A 324 -12.82 -14.97 6.84
CA ALA A 324 -12.44 -14.61 8.21
C ALA A 324 -10.97 -14.96 8.43
N PHE A 325 -10.36 -14.36 9.46
CA PHE A 325 -9.03 -14.73 9.92
C PHE A 325 -9.11 -15.83 10.99
N ASP A 326 -8.21 -16.82 10.87
CA ASP A 326 -8.22 -17.99 11.74
C ASP A 326 -7.62 -17.66 13.12
N SER A 327 -8.45 -17.74 14.16
CA SER A 327 -8.07 -17.49 15.55
C SER A 327 -6.96 -18.41 16.04
N ARG A 328 -6.89 -19.64 15.51
CA ARG A 328 -5.87 -20.62 15.88
C ARG A 328 -4.51 -20.21 15.33
N ALA A 329 -4.47 -19.73 14.08
CA ALA A 329 -3.25 -19.21 13.48
C ALA A 329 -2.70 -18.00 14.26
N ILE A 330 -3.57 -17.08 14.73
CA ILE A 330 -3.15 -15.94 15.56
C ILE A 330 -2.40 -16.41 16.83
N LYS A 331 -2.90 -17.47 17.48
CA LYS A 331 -2.30 -18.06 18.69
C LYS A 331 -0.99 -18.79 18.40
N GLU A 332 -0.98 -19.66 17.39
CA GLU A 332 0.19 -20.47 17.03
C GLU A 332 1.36 -19.60 16.54
N LEU A 333 1.06 -18.47 15.90
CA LEU A 333 2.05 -17.48 15.47
C LEU A 333 2.50 -16.54 16.60
N GLY A 334 1.88 -16.59 17.79
CA GLY A 334 2.24 -15.76 18.93
C GLY A 334 1.89 -14.27 18.78
N LEU A 335 0.97 -13.93 17.88
CA LEU A 335 0.65 -12.53 17.54
C LEU A 335 -0.06 -11.77 18.69
N GLU A 336 -0.63 -12.50 19.65
CA GLU A 336 -1.23 -11.92 20.87
C GLU A 336 -0.22 -11.15 21.74
N GLN A 337 1.09 -11.37 21.53
CA GLN A 337 2.15 -10.66 22.25
C GLN A 337 2.42 -9.25 21.71
N ILE A 338 1.92 -8.94 20.51
CA ILE A 338 2.09 -7.64 19.85
C ILE A 338 0.90 -6.75 20.24
N LYS A 339 1.15 -5.78 21.11
CA LYS A 339 0.11 -4.94 21.73
C LYS A 339 -0.63 -4.06 20.71
N GLU A 340 0.06 -3.73 19.62
CA GLU A 340 -0.41 -2.89 18.54
C GLU A 340 -1.44 -3.62 17.66
N LEU A 341 -1.42 -4.95 17.63
CA LEU A 341 -2.36 -5.73 16.84
C LEU A 341 -3.71 -5.91 17.58
N PRO A 342 -4.85 -5.73 16.90
CA PRO A 342 -6.18 -6.02 17.46
C PRO A 342 -6.45 -7.54 17.49
N THR A 343 -5.61 -8.29 18.21
CA THR A 343 -5.64 -9.76 18.30
C THR A 343 -6.67 -10.28 19.30
N SER A 344 -7.21 -9.41 20.16
CA SER A 344 -8.27 -9.75 21.12
C SER A 344 -9.57 -10.23 20.45
N SER A 345 -9.73 -9.94 19.15
CA SER A 345 -10.83 -10.41 18.32
C SER A 345 -10.32 -10.60 16.89
N PRO A 346 -10.22 -11.84 16.37
CA PRO A 346 -9.90 -12.11 14.96
C PRO A 346 -10.82 -11.36 13.98
N PRO A 347 -12.13 -11.20 14.26
CA PRO A 347 -12.97 -10.27 13.52
C PRO A 347 -12.48 -8.83 13.52
N ALA A 348 -11.90 -8.31 14.62
CA ALA A 348 -11.39 -6.95 14.68
C ALA A 348 -10.18 -6.72 13.78
N LEU A 349 -9.21 -7.64 13.72
CA LEU A 349 -8.11 -7.56 12.75
C LEU A 349 -8.62 -7.67 11.31
N PHE A 350 -9.54 -8.61 11.07
CA PHE A 350 -10.17 -8.76 9.75
C PHE A 350 -10.90 -7.49 9.32
N HIS A 351 -11.62 -6.87 10.25
CA HIS A 351 -12.34 -5.62 10.04
C HIS A 351 -11.37 -4.46 9.81
N ALA A 352 -10.33 -4.31 10.63
CA ALA A 352 -9.37 -3.21 10.52
C ALA A 352 -8.65 -3.20 9.16
N VAL A 353 -8.20 -4.36 8.69
CA VAL A 353 -7.56 -4.50 7.36
C VAL A 353 -8.59 -4.30 6.23
N LYS A 354 -9.87 -4.49 6.51
CA LYS A 354 -10.98 -4.38 5.55
C LYS A 354 -11.69 -3.02 5.56
N GLU A 355 -11.60 -2.20 6.60
CA GLU A 355 -12.45 -1.01 6.78
C GLU A 355 -11.77 0.33 6.56
N GLN A 356 -10.44 0.40 6.50
CA GLN A 356 -9.71 1.67 6.35
C GLN A 356 -9.02 1.76 4.97
N ARG A 357 -9.78 1.56 3.88
CA ARG A 357 -9.17 1.23 2.57
C ARG A 357 -8.60 2.40 1.81
N TRP A 358 -9.32 3.52 1.77
CA TRP A 358 -8.92 4.67 0.98
C TRP A 358 -7.73 5.42 1.60
N ILE A 359 -7.70 5.55 2.94
CA ILE A 359 -6.72 6.40 3.62
C ILE A 359 -5.28 5.91 3.46
N TYR A 360 -5.05 4.60 3.45
CA TYR A 360 -3.70 4.04 3.24
C TYR A 360 -3.21 4.24 1.82
N ALA A 361 -4.08 4.00 0.84
CA ALA A 361 -3.77 4.24 -0.56
C ALA A 361 -3.50 5.74 -0.80
N PHE A 362 -4.30 6.61 -0.18
CA PHE A 362 -4.14 8.06 -0.21
C PHE A 362 -2.80 8.48 0.41
N VAL A 363 -2.54 8.12 1.66
CA VAL A 363 -1.32 8.50 2.40
C VAL A 363 -0.08 8.01 1.67
N HIS A 364 -0.08 6.77 1.18
CA HIS A 364 1.03 6.26 0.41
C HIS A 364 1.20 7.02 -0.90
N HIS A 365 0.13 7.28 -1.66
CA HIS A 365 0.28 8.00 -2.92
C HIS A 365 0.79 9.44 -2.71
N ILE A 366 0.14 10.19 -1.81
CA ILE A 366 0.43 11.61 -1.57
C ILE A 366 1.76 11.80 -0.85
N ARG A 367 2.13 10.97 0.13
CA ARG A 367 3.37 11.18 0.89
C ARG A 367 4.59 10.43 0.33
N TYR A 368 4.39 9.31 -0.35
CA TYR A 368 5.50 8.47 -0.82
C TYR A 368 5.82 8.68 -2.31
N ARG A 369 4.82 8.89 -3.17
CA ARG A 369 5.03 9.02 -4.63
C ARG A 369 4.98 10.44 -5.16
N ASN A 370 4.20 11.32 -4.54
CA ASN A 370 4.07 12.70 -5.00
C ASN A 370 4.83 13.65 -4.06
N SER A 371 5.87 14.32 -4.55
CA SER A 371 6.62 15.30 -3.75
C SER A 371 5.86 16.62 -3.57
N ASN A 372 4.77 16.84 -4.32
CA ASN A 372 3.96 18.05 -4.24
C ASN A 372 2.64 17.80 -3.49
N LEU A 373 2.61 18.15 -2.20
CA LEU A 373 1.44 18.12 -1.32
C LEU A 373 0.55 19.36 -1.56
N GLN A 374 0.04 19.52 -2.77
CA GLN A 374 -0.93 20.56 -3.11
C GLN A 374 -2.26 19.96 -3.53
N ALA A 375 -3.34 20.69 -3.29
CA ALA A 375 -4.69 20.37 -3.76
C ALA A 375 -4.84 20.60 -5.27
N THR A 376 -4.05 19.87 -6.06
CA THR A 376 -4.14 19.90 -7.52
C THR A 376 -5.31 19.03 -8.00
N PRO A 377 -5.87 19.32 -9.19
CA PRO A 377 -6.91 18.49 -9.82
C PRO A 377 -6.58 16.99 -9.86
N GLU A 378 -5.32 16.63 -10.10
CA GLU A 378 -4.87 15.24 -10.20
C GLU A 378 -4.94 14.53 -8.85
N ASN A 379 -4.45 15.17 -7.78
CA ASN A 379 -4.49 14.62 -6.43
C ASN A 379 -5.93 14.46 -5.92
N ILE A 380 -6.81 15.42 -6.24
CA ILE A 380 -8.24 15.35 -5.90
C ILE A 380 -8.91 14.21 -6.67
N SER A 381 -8.69 14.13 -7.98
CA SER A 381 -9.30 13.10 -8.84
C SER A 381 -8.90 11.69 -8.43
N LEU A 382 -7.62 11.46 -8.09
CA LEU A 382 -7.17 10.18 -7.59
C LEU A 382 -7.80 9.85 -6.23
N THR A 383 -7.86 10.82 -5.32
CA THR A 383 -8.47 10.61 -4.00
C THR A 383 -9.94 10.26 -4.14
N LEU A 384 -10.65 10.90 -5.08
CA LEU A 384 -12.03 10.61 -5.41
C LEU A 384 -12.20 9.18 -5.94
N GLU A 385 -11.34 8.71 -6.85
CA GLU A 385 -11.35 7.32 -7.33
C GLU A 385 -11.15 6.30 -6.19
N LEU A 386 -10.27 6.61 -5.22
CA LEU A 386 -10.07 5.78 -4.04
C LEU A 386 -11.34 5.72 -3.17
N LEU A 387 -12.00 6.86 -2.94
CA LEU A 387 -13.25 6.94 -2.18
C LEU A 387 -14.37 6.17 -2.89
N GLU A 388 -14.51 6.32 -4.20
CA GLU A 388 -15.51 5.61 -5.00
C GLU A 388 -15.28 4.11 -4.99
N THR A 389 -14.04 3.67 -5.15
CA THR A 389 -13.67 2.24 -5.12
C THR A 389 -13.98 1.63 -3.75
N ASP A 390 -13.73 2.37 -2.67
CA ASP A 390 -14.07 1.92 -1.33
C ASP A 390 -15.58 1.89 -1.11
N PHE A 391 -16.31 2.94 -1.52
CA PHE A 391 -17.76 2.99 -1.40
C PHE A 391 -18.45 1.91 -2.24
N ALA A 392 -18.00 1.65 -3.47
CA ALA A 392 -18.52 0.61 -4.36
C ALA A 392 -18.42 -0.81 -3.75
N SER A 393 -17.57 -0.97 -2.74
CA SER A 393 -17.45 -2.21 -2.00
C SER A 393 -18.56 -2.44 -0.97
N SER A 394 -19.30 -1.39 -0.62
CA SER A 394 -20.45 -1.48 0.28
C SER A 394 -21.64 -2.12 -0.44
N GLY A 395 -22.42 -2.94 0.28
CA GLY A 395 -23.60 -3.57 -0.31
C GLY A 395 -24.74 -2.59 -0.61
N ASN A 396 -24.70 -1.38 -0.04
CA ASN A 396 -25.74 -0.37 -0.18
C ASN A 396 -25.18 0.87 -0.90
N GLN A 397 -25.59 1.05 -2.15
CA GLN A 397 -25.15 2.15 -3.01
C GLN A 397 -26.18 3.31 -3.07
N SER A 398 -27.00 3.46 -2.03
CA SER A 398 -27.95 4.57 -1.95
C SER A 398 -27.26 5.89 -1.61
N TYR A 399 -27.91 7.01 -1.95
CA TYR A 399 -27.40 8.34 -1.58
C TYR A 399 -27.22 8.50 -0.06
N THR A 400 -28.15 7.98 0.76
CA THR A 400 -28.00 7.99 2.23
C THR A 400 -26.78 7.19 2.70
N ALA A 401 -26.48 6.07 2.04
CA ALA A 401 -25.28 5.30 2.37
C ALA A 401 -24.00 6.07 1.98
N ALA A 402 -24.00 6.79 0.86
CA ALA A 402 -22.90 7.66 0.45
C ALA A 402 -22.66 8.79 1.46
N LEU A 403 -23.71 9.42 1.99
CA LEU A 403 -23.61 10.44 3.05
C LEU A 403 -22.98 9.87 4.33
N ASN A 404 -23.45 8.70 4.78
CA ASN A 404 -22.92 8.04 5.97
C ASN A 404 -21.44 7.64 5.77
N PHE A 405 -21.08 7.19 4.56
CA PHE A 405 -19.70 6.91 4.20
C PHE A 405 -18.84 8.17 4.27
N ALA A 406 -19.29 9.27 3.65
CA ALA A 406 -18.60 10.56 3.70
C ALA A 406 -18.39 11.06 5.13
N GLU A 407 -19.39 10.94 6.01
CA GLU A 407 -19.25 11.28 7.43
C GLU A 407 -18.17 10.42 8.12
N GLY A 408 -18.12 9.12 7.80
CA GLY A 408 -17.06 8.23 8.25
C GLY A 408 -15.66 8.66 7.79
N VAL A 409 -15.53 9.10 6.54
CA VAL A 409 -14.28 9.65 5.97
C VAL A 409 -13.89 10.97 6.65
N ILE A 410 -14.85 11.88 6.89
CA ILE A 410 -14.63 13.15 7.60
C ILE A 410 -14.05 12.90 8.99
N ARG A 411 -14.58 11.90 9.70
CA ARG A 411 -14.05 11.51 11.02
C ARG A 411 -12.61 11.01 10.95
N GLN A 412 -12.06 10.63 9.80
CA GLN A 412 -10.67 10.19 9.67
C GLN A 412 -9.70 11.34 9.34
N LEU A 413 -10.21 12.54 9.02
CA LEU A 413 -9.41 13.70 8.64
C LEU A 413 -8.45 14.17 9.75
N PHE A 414 -8.75 13.89 11.02
CA PHE A 414 -7.87 14.28 12.14
C PHE A 414 -6.49 13.61 12.09
N CYS A 415 -6.33 12.53 11.34
CA CYS A 415 -5.04 11.83 11.13
C CYS A 415 -4.19 12.45 10.01
N LEU A 416 -4.70 13.46 9.31
CA LEU A 416 -4.09 14.05 8.13
C LEU A 416 -3.56 15.45 8.41
N SER A 417 -2.53 15.86 7.67
CA SER A 417 -2.02 17.23 7.66
C SER A 417 -3.03 18.20 7.03
N GLU A 418 -2.86 19.51 7.21
CA GLU A 418 -3.81 20.51 6.70
C GLU A 418 -3.99 20.43 5.17
N GLU A 419 -2.91 20.28 4.40
CA GLU A 419 -2.98 20.16 2.93
C GLU A 419 -3.65 18.86 2.48
N GLU A 420 -3.39 17.76 3.19
CA GLU A 420 -4.07 16.49 2.94
C GLU A 420 -5.57 16.59 3.24
N GLN A 421 -5.94 17.29 4.31
CA GLN A 421 -7.34 17.55 4.62
C GLN A 421 -8.03 18.35 3.52
N LYS A 422 -7.35 19.33 2.89
CA LYS A 422 -7.92 20.08 1.74
C LYS A 422 -8.18 19.16 0.54
N ILE A 423 -7.23 18.29 0.19
CA ILE A 423 -7.37 17.32 -0.91
C ILE A 423 -8.56 16.40 -0.64
N VAL A 424 -8.58 15.76 0.54
CA VAL A 424 -9.61 14.80 0.89
C VAL A 424 -10.98 15.47 1.02
N SER A 425 -11.05 16.65 1.63
CA SER A 425 -12.29 17.44 1.74
C SER A 425 -12.87 17.71 0.35
N SER A 426 -12.03 18.20 -0.58
CA SER A 426 -12.45 18.44 -1.96
C SER A 426 -12.97 17.16 -2.62
N ALA A 427 -12.27 16.04 -2.47
CA ALA A 427 -12.71 14.75 -3.00
C ALA A 427 -14.03 14.27 -2.38
N ILE A 428 -14.25 14.43 -1.07
CA ILE A 428 -15.51 14.10 -0.40
C ILE A 428 -16.66 14.94 -0.97
N TYR A 429 -16.44 16.24 -1.17
CA TYR A 429 -17.45 17.12 -1.76
C TYR A 429 -17.87 16.62 -3.14
N LEU A 430 -16.90 16.35 -4.02
CA LEU A 430 -17.15 15.84 -5.37
C LEU A 430 -17.83 14.46 -5.35
N PHE A 431 -17.41 13.57 -4.46
CA PHE A 431 -18.04 12.25 -4.25
C PHE A 431 -19.52 12.39 -3.87
N CYS A 432 -19.84 13.26 -2.92
CA CYS A 432 -21.20 13.53 -2.50
C CYS A 432 -22.02 14.17 -3.63
N LEU A 433 -21.42 15.09 -4.38
CA LEU A 433 -22.06 15.76 -5.52
C LEU A 433 -22.44 14.76 -6.63
N ASP A 434 -21.54 13.87 -7.02
CA ASP A 434 -21.85 12.83 -8.02
C ASP A 434 -23.02 11.95 -7.57
N ASN A 435 -22.97 11.45 -6.33
CA ASN A 435 -24.03 10.59 -5.80
C ASN A 435 -25.38 11.32 -5.69
N TYR A 436 -25.35 12.61 -5.35
CA TYR A 436 -26.54 13.45 -5.31
C TYR A 436 -27.17 13.63 -6.69
N VAL A 437 -26.37 14.01 -7.69
CA VAL A 437 -26.82 14.18 -9.08
C VAL A 437 -27.42 12.87 -9.60
N ARG A 438 -26.76 11.74 -9.38
CA ARG A 438 -27.25 10.41 -9.80
C ARG A 438 -28.59 10.05 -9.18
N GLU A 439 -28.82 10.37 -7.91
CA GLU A 439 -30.11 10.10 -7.28
C GLU A 439 -31.21 11.00 -7.85
N HIS A 440 -30.88 12.25 -8.18
CA HIS A 440 -31.79 13.17 -8.86
C HIS A 440 -32.17 12.70 -10.27
N GLN A 441 -31.22 12.20 -11.06
CA GLN A 441 -31.54 11.61 -12.38
C GLN A 441 -32.58 10.49 -12.28
N LYS A 442 -32.43 9.59 -11.30
CA LYS A 442 -33.40 8.50 -11.08
C LYS A 442 -34.79 9.02 -10.70
N LEU A 443 -34.86 10.13 -9.96
CA LEU A 443 -36.14 10.77 -9.61
C LEU A 443 -36.78 11.42 -10.84
N ASP A 444 -36.01 12.14 -11.64
CA ASP A 444 -36.49 12.79 -12.87
C ASP A 444 -37.04 11.74 -13.86
N GLU A 445 -36.33 10.62 -14.04
CA GLU A 445 -36.78 9.50 -14.87
C GLU A 445 -38.13 8.93 -14.39
N ARG A 446 -38.27 8.65 -13.09
CA ARG A 446 -39.52 8.13 -12.49
C ARG A 446 -40.70 9.10 -12.59
N THR A 447 -40.42 10.40 -12.58
CA THR A 447 -41.46 11.46 -12.64
C THR A 447 -41.92 11.67 -14.08
N SER A 448 -41.00 11.57 -15.05
CA SER A 448 -41.31 11.67 -16.49
C SER A 448 -42.22 10.54 -17.01
N GLU A 449 -42.23 9.38 -16.33
CA GLU A 449 -43.10 8.25 -16.66
C GLU A 449 -44.53 8.36 -16.09
N ASN A 450 -44.78 9.23 -15.09
CA ASN A 450 -45.98 9.16 -14.25
C ASN A 450 -46.93 10.37 -14.22
N SER A 451 -46.63 11.56 -14.79
CA SER A 451 -47.65 12.63 -14.81
C SER A 451 -47.44 13.75 -15.84
N ALA A 452 -48.57 14.35 -16.23
CA ALA A 452 -48.72 15.51 -17.11
C ALA A 452 -48.80 16.85 -16.33
N ASP A 453 -48.17 16.96 -15.15
CA ASP A 453 -48.27 18.15 -14.30
C ASP A 453 -46.90 18.63 -13.80
N ASP A 454 -46.25 19.48 -14.62
CA ASP A 454 -44.92 20.07 -14.42
C ASP A 454 -44.80 20.97 -13.17
N CYS A 455 -45.91 21.30 -12.50
CA CYS A 455 -45.93 22.29 -11.42
C CYS A 455 -45.48 21.74 -10.05
N GLN A 456 -45.57 20.42 -9.83
CA GLN A 456 -45.16 19.81 -8.56
C GLN A 456 -43.65 19.51 -8.48
N THR A 457 -42.99 19.32 -9.62
CA THR A 457 -41.57 19.00 -9.76
C THR A 457 -40.66 20.14 -9.24
N GLU A 458 -41.10 21.39 -9.42
CA GLU A 458 -40.34 22.60 -9.06
C GLU A 458 -40.18 22.80 -7.54
N ASN A 459 -41.16 22.37 -6.73
CA ASN A 459 -41.11 22.46 -5.27
C ASN A 459 -40.27 21.34 -4.63
N VAL A 460 -40.17 20.19 -5.30
CA VAL A 460 -39.36 19.05 -4.87
C VAL A 460 -37.88 19.31 -5.16
N GLU A 461 -37.54 19.81 -6.35
CA GLU A 461 -36.17 20.21 -6.71
C GLU A 461 -35.61 21.30 -5.76
N LYS A 462 -36.38 22.36 -5.49
CA LYS A 462 -35.93 23.46 -4.61
C LYS A 462 -35.66 23.02 -3.17
N ARG A 463 -36.44 22.07 -2.62
CA ARG A 463 -36.21 21.53 -1.26
C ARG A 463 -34.95 20.67 -1.16
N LEU A 464 -34.64 19.90 -2.20
CA LEU A 464 -33.53 18.95 -2.18
C LEU A 464 -32.17 19.63 -2.41
N ILE A 465 -32.12 20.69 -3.25
CA ILE A 465 -30.87 21.43 -3.54
C ILE A 465 -30.39 22.24 -2.31
N LEU A 466 -31.34 22.80 -1.54
CA LEU A 466 -31.03 23.48 -0.28
C LEU A 466 -30.47 22.51 0.80
N ASP A 467 -30.95 21.26 0.82
CA ASP A 467 -30.54 20.23 1.78
C ASP A 467 -29.08 19.77 1.54
N PHE A 468 -28.65 19.62 0.28
CA PHE A 468 -27.26 19.25 -0.04
C PHE A 468 -26.27 20.30 0.48
N ARG A 469 -26.49 21.58 0.17
CA ARG A 469 -25.52 22.63 0.56
C ARG A 469 -25.49 22.89 2.06
N GLN A 470 -26.64 22.91 2.74
CA GLN A 470 -26.67 23.04 4.21
C GLN A 470 -25.88 21.91 4.89
N LYS A 471 -25.89 20.70 4.31
CA LYS A 471 -25.14 19.55 4.83
C LYS A 471 -23.64 19.57 4.52
N PHE A 472 -23.14 20.43 3.64
CA PHE A 472 -21.74 20.44 3.20
C PHE A 472 -21.04 21.81 3.29
N GLN A 473 -21.64 22.79 3.97
CA GLN A 473 -21.05 24.13 4.21
C GLN A 473 -19.68 24.12 4.91
N PHE A 474 -19.27 22.99 5.51
CA PHE A 474 -18.03 22.86 6.26
C PHE A 474 -16.87 22.25 5.45
N ILE A 475 -17.08 21.87 4.19
CA ILE A 475 -16.06 21.20 3.35
C ILE A 475 -15.46 22.22 2.36
N ALA A 476 -14.14 22.17 2.17
CA ALA A 476 -13.46 22.98 1.16
C ALA A 476 -14.03 22.70 -0.23
N ILE A 477 -14.50 23.77 -0.88
CA ILE A 477 -15.03 23.75 -2.25
C ILE A 477 -13.84 23.87 -3.21
N PRO A 478 -13.62 22.91 -4.13
CA PRO A 478 -12.59 23.03 -5.15
C PRO A 478 -13.00 24.05 -6.22
N ASP A 479 -12.00 24.75 -6.78
CA ASP A 479 -12.23 25.58 -7.97
C ASP A 479 -12.70 24.70 -9.14
N ASN A 480 -13.70 25.17 -9.89
CA ASN A 480 -14.28 24.45 -11.04
C ASN A 480 -14.89 23.07 -10.70
N GLU A 481 -15.65 22.99 -9.59
CA GLU A 481 -16.34 21.77 -9.12
C GLU A 481 -16.98 20.94 -10.25
N TRP A 482 -17.80 21.59 -11.09
CA TRP A 482 -18.56 20.91 -12.14
C TRP A 482 -17.65 20.23 -13.16
N LEU A 483 -16.51 20.85 -13.50
CA LEU A 483 -15.62 20.39 -14.54
C LEU A 483 -14.91 19.09 -14.13
N LEU A 484 -14.45 19.02 -12.87
CA LEU A 484 -13.79 17.83 -12.33
C LEU A 484 -14.75 16.64 -12.30
N VAL A 485 -15.94 16.83 -11.73
CA VAL A 485 -16.96 15.78 -11.64
C VAL A 485 -17.44 15.35 -13.03
N PHE A 486 -17.68 16.32 -13.93
CA PHE A 486 -18.11 16.03 -15.29
C PHE A 486 -17.06 15.22 -16.06
N ARG A 487 -15.77 15.59 -16.00
CA ARG A 487 -14.69 14.88 -16.71
C ARG A 487 -14.49 13.46 -16.21
N GLN A 488 -14.63 13.24 -14.91
CA GLN A 488 -14.56 11.89 -14.37
C GLN A 488 -15.73 11.05 -14.88
N ARG A 489 -16.95 11.60 -14.86
CA ARG A 489 -18.14 10.89 -15.32
C ARG A 489 -18.15 10.67 -16.83
N SER A 490 -17.68 11.65 -17.60
CA SER A 490 -17.56 11.54 -19.06
C SER A 490 -16.66 10.39 -19.43
N SER A 491 -15.52 10.21 -18.76
CA SER A 491 -14.61 9.08 -19.03
C SER A 491 -15.29 7.71 -18.94
N ALA A 492 -16.31 7.57 -18.07
CA ALA A 492 -17.05 6.33 -17.87
C ALA A 492 -18.22 6.13 -18.85
N LEU A 493 -18.91 7.22 -19.22
CA LEU A 493 -20.19 7.19 -19.97
C LEU A 493 -20.09 7.62 -21.44
N LEU A 494 -19.03 8.34 -21.82
CA LEU A 494 -18.87 8.84 -23.19
C LEU A 494 -18.94 7.67 -24.18
N ASN A 495 -19.74 7.83 -25.24
CA ASN A 495 -20.05 6.79 -26.24
C ASN A 495 -20.96 5.65 -25.79
N LYS A 496 -21.28 5.54 -24.49
CA LYS A 496 -22.21 4.53 -23.97
C LYS A 496 -23.61 5.11 -23.83
N ASP A 497 -23.72 6.30 -23.24
CA ASP A 497 -24.99 6.97 -22.98
C ASP A 497 -24.80 8.50 -22.94
N ASP A 498 -24.68 9.09 -24.12
CA ASP A 498 -24.47 10.53 -24.27
C ASP A 498 -25.67 11.34 -23.73
N THR A 499 -26.88 10.78 -23.76
CA THR A 499 -28.09 11.42 -23.22
C THR A 499 -28.07 11.49 -21.69
N GLN A 500 -27.65 10.42 -21.01
CA GLN A 500 -27.45 10.44 -19.57
C GLN A 500 -26.38 11.44 -19.14
N LEU A 501 -25.26 11.49 -19.88
CA LEU A 501 -24.17 12.42 -19.59
C LEU A 501 -24.57 13.88 -19.84
N LEU A 502 -25.41 14.13 -20.84
CA LEU A 502 -25.99 15.44 -21.12
C LEU A 502 -26.89 15.94 -19.98
N ARG A 503 -27.81 15.09 -19.51
CA ARG A 503 -28.68 15.39 -18.35
C ARG A 503 -27.86 15.61 -17.08
N TYR A 504 -26.78 14.86 -16.93
CA TYR A 504 -25.86 14.98 -15.79
C TYR A 504 -25.21 16.37 -15.75
N ALA A 505 -24.68 16.84 -16.89
CA ALA A 505 -24.10 18.17 -17.00
C ALA A 505 -25.12 19.27 -16.70
N GLU A 506 -26.35 19.16 -17.21
CA GLU A 506 -27.40 20.15 -16.94
C GLU A 506 -27.75 20.26 -15.44
N GLN A 507 -27.83 19.12 -14.75
CA GLN A 507 -28.07 19.10 -13.31
C GLN A 507 -26.91 19.71 -12.52
N LEU A 508 -25.65 19.45 -12.91
CA LEU A 508 -24.49 20.11 -12.32
C LEU A 508 -24.58 21.65 -12.45
N PHE A 509 -24.94 22.16 -13.63
CA PHE A 509 -25.14 23.60 -13.84
C PHE A 509 -26.28 24.15 -12.98
N THR A 510 -27.38 23.41 -12.86
CA THR A 510 -28.50 23.81 -11.99
C THR A 510 -28.05 23.93 -10.53
N ILE A 511 -27.29 22.95 -10.04
CA ILE A 511 -26.76 22.97 -8.66
C ILE A 511 -25.79 24.13 -8.48
N GLN A 512 -24.83 24.32 -9.38
CA GLN A 512 -23.82 25.38 -9.28
C GLN A 512 -24.44 26.78 -9.44
N PHE A 513 -25.44 26.96 -10.28
CA PHE A 513 -26.10 28.24 -10.47
C PHE A 513 -27.03 28.60 -9.30
N SER A 514 -27.62 27.60 -8.63
CA SER A 514 -28.53 27.82 -7.47
C SER A 514 -27.91 28.60 -6.31
N THR A 515 -26.59 28.71 -6.34
CA THR A 515 -25.66 29.28 -5.36
C THR A 515 -25.47 30.78 -5.54
N GLN A 516 -25.78 31.28 -6.74
CA GLN A 516 -25.73 32.69 -7.04
C GLN A 516 -26.89 33.39 -6.34
N GLU A 517 -26.62 34.59 -5.81
CA GLU A 517 -27.65 35.46 -5.25
C GLU A 517 -28.63 35.89 -6.35
N ASP A 518 -28.08 36.24 -7.52
CA ASP A 518 -28.86 36.58 -8.71
C ASP A 518 -29.22 35.31 -9.49
N LYS A 519 -30.52 35.00 -9.51
CA LYS A 519 -31.09 33.87 -10.25
C LYS A 519 -31.80 34.32 -11.52
N SER A 520 -31.56 35.54 -11.98
CA SER A 520 -32.13 36.04 -13.23
C SER A 520 -31.60 35.26 -14.43
N TYR A 521 -32.35 35.31 -15.53
CA TYR A 521 -31.86 34.85 -16.83
C TYR A 521 -30.56 35.54 -17.26
N SER A 522 -30.39 36.82 -16.96
CA SER A 522 -29.14 37.54 -17.27
C SER A 522 -27.93 36.97 -16.53
N ALA A 523 -28.11 36.57 -15.27
CA ALA A 523 -27.07 35.86 -14.52
C ALA A 523 -26.77 34.49 -15.15
N ALA A 524 -27.78 33.78 -15.65
CA ALA A 524 -27.57 32.49 -16.33
C ALA A 524 -26.76 32.63 -17.64
N LEU A 525 -26.92 33.73 -18.38
CA LEU A 525 -26.08 34.00 -19.56
C LEU A 525 -24.63 34.32 -19.19
N LYS A 526 -24.40 35.10 -18.13
CA LYS A 526 -23.04 35.34 -17.61
C LYS A 526 -22.39 34.04 -17.12
N PHE A 527 -23.18 33.18 -16.48
CA PHE A 527 -22.74 31.86 -16.07
C PHE A 527 -22.35 31.00 -17.28
N PHE A 528 -23.14 31.02 -18.36
CA PHE A 528 -22.77 30.37 -19.63
C PHE A 528 -21.42 30.86 -20.18
N GLU A 529 -21.19 32.18 -20.22
CA GLU A 529 -19.90 32.74 -20.69
C GLU A 529 -18.72 32.27 -19.84
N GLU A 530 -18.92 32.14 -18.53
CA GLU A 530 -17.89 31.64 -17.61
C GLU A 530 -17.56 30.17 -17.86
N ILE A 531 -18.58 29.34 -18.06
CA ILE A 531 -18.40 27.91 -18.39
C ILE A 531 -17.74 27.76 -19.77
N GLU A 532 -18.09 28.60 -20.75
CA GLU A 532 -17.52 28.57 -22.09
C GLU A 532 -15.99 28.81 -22.09
N ARG A 533 -15.48 29.66 -21.19
CA ARG A 533 -14.03 29.87 -21.03
C ARG A 533 -13.28 28.61 -20.64
N GLN A 534 -13.97 27.62 -20.08
CA GLN A 534 -13.38 26.35 -19.64
C GLN A 534 -13.38 25.27 -20.74
N TYR A 535 -13.99 25.52 -21.90
CA TYR A 535 -14.05 24.56 -23.01
C TYR A 535 -12.68 24.06 -23.50
N PRO A 536 -11.60 24.86 -23.52
CA PRO A 536 -10.28 24.35 -23.89
C PRO A 536 -9.76 23.19 -23.03
N GLN A 537 -10.36 22.94 -21.86
CA GLN A 537 -10.01 21.84 -20.96
C GLN A 537 -10.82 20.56 -21.23
N LEU A 538 -11.75 20.61 -22.19
CA LEU A 538 -12.62 19.50 -22.59
C LEU A 538 -12.22 19.00 -23.97
N SER A 539 -12.46 17.71 -24.24
CA SER A 539 -12.46 17.21 -25.61
C SER A 539 -13.57 17.87 -26.44
N GLU A 540 -13.48 17.76 -27.76
CA GLU A 540 -14.49 18.31 -28.66
C GLU A 540 -15.90 17.74 -28.36
N LYS A 541 -15.99 16.42 -28.19
CA LYS A 541 -17.26 15.75 -27.88
C LYS A 541 -17.82 16.18 -26.53
N GLU A 542 -16.97 16.27 -25.51
CA GLU A 542 -17.37 16.79 -24.19
C GLU A 542 -17.85 18.23 -24.27
N SER A 543 -17.15 19.08 -25.02
CA SER A 543 -17.53 20.48 -25.23
C SER A 543 -18.87 20.62 -25.93
N MET A 544 -19.20 19.72 -26.87
CA MET A 544 -20.51 19.68 -27.50
C MET A 544 -21.61 19.29 -26.53
N LEU A 545 -21.39 18.26 -25.71
CA LEU A 545 -22.36 17.83 -24.69
C LEU A 545 -22.57 18.93 -23.65
N VAL A 546 -21.49 19.55 -23.17
CA VAL A 546 -21.58 20.67 -22.23
C VAL A 546 -22.34 21.84 -22.82
N HIS A 547 -22.11 22.16 -24.10
CA HIS A 547 -22.83 23.22 -24.81
C HIS A 547 -24.32 22.95 -24.91
N ASP A 548 -24.70 21.73 -25.32
CA ASP A 548 -26.11 21.33 -25.42
C ASP A 548 -26.77 21.29 -24.01
N ALA A 549 -26.04 20.88 -22.97
CA ALA A 549 -26.53 20.90 -21.59
C ALA A 549 -26.73 22.33 -21.06
N LEU A 550 -25.81 23.25 -21.35
CA LEU A 550 -25.96 24.67 -21.02
C LEU A 550 -27.15 25.29 -21.76
N HIS A 551 -27.41 24.88 -23.01
CA HIS A 551 -28.59 25.33 -23.75
C HIS A 551 -29.87 24.91 -23.02
N GLY A 552 -29.96 23.62 -22.64
CA GLY A 552 -31.07 23.09 -21.85
C GLY A 552 -31.25 23.85 -20.51
N PHE A 553 -30.15 24.08 -19.80
CA PHE A 553 -30.13 24.83 -18.54
C PHE A 553 -30.62 26.28 -18.72
N CYS A 554 -30.11 27.01 -19.70
CA CYS A 554 -30.52 28.39 -19.95
C CYS A 554 -31.99 28.49 -20.39
N LEU A 555 -32.51 27.50 -21.13
CA LEU A 555 -33.93 27.39 -21.46
C LEU A 555 -34.80 27.16 -20.21
N LYS A 556 -34.34 26.31 -19.27
CA LYS A 556 -34.98 26.13 -17.96
C LYS A 556 -35.02 27.46 -17.21
N GLN A 557 -33.89 28.16 -17.13
CA GLN A 557 -33.82 29.42 -16.38
C GLN A 557 -34.61 30.55 -17.03
N TYR A 558 -34.66 30.61 -18.36
CA TYR A 558 -35.55 31.50 -19.09
C TYR A 558 -37.01 31.28 -18.70
N ALA A 559 -37.49 30.03 -18.67
CA ALA A 559 -38.86 29.72 -18.30
C ALA A 559 -39.19 30.14 -16.85
N LEU A 560 -38.24 29.94 -15.92
CA LEU A 560 -38.40 30.33 -14.51
C LEU A 560 -38.46 31.85 -14.32
N ASP A 561 -37.52 32.58 -14.93
CA ASP A 561 -37.48 34.04 -14.93
C ASP A 561 -38.76 34.61 -15.55
N ARG A 562 -39.18 34.04 -16.69
CA ARG A 562 -40.37 34.48 -17.43
C ARG A 562 -41.68 34.28 -16.67
N ARG A 563 -41.81 33.21 -15.89
CA ARG A 563 -42.98 32.98 -15.02
C ARG A 563 -43.03 33.95 -13.84
N SER A 564 -41.88 34.45 -13.41
CA SER A 564 -41.75 35.37 -12.28
C SER A 564 -41.94 36.85 -12.67
N ASP A 565 -41.71 37.17 -13.95
CA ASP A 565 -41.91 38.49 -14.54
C ASP A 565 -43.40 38.81 -14.73
N LYS A 566 -43.94 39.69 -13.87
CA LYS A 566 -45.33 40.17 -13.95
C LYS A 566 -45.50 41.36 -14.89
N GLU A 567 -44.42 41.96 -15.38
CA GLU A 567 -44.42 43.30 -15.97
C GLU A 567 -44.37 43.31 -17.50
N GLU A 568 -43.88 42.27 -18.17
CA GLU A 568 -43.88 42.20 -19.63
C GLU A 568 -45.27 41.85 -20.25
N LYS A 569 -46.23 42.78 -20.14
CA LYS A 569 -47.47 42.83 -20.96
C LYS A 569 -47.32 43.76 -22.17
N HIS A 570 -46.16 43.79 -22.81
CA HIS A 570 -45.85 44.81 -23.82
C HIS A 570 -45.59 44.21 -25.21
N SER A 571 -46.67 43.80 -25.88
CA SER A 571 -46.91 43.95 -27.33
C SER A 571 -48.16 43.18 -27.74
N LYS A 572 -49.05 43.78 -28.53
CA LYS A 572 -50.27 43.13 -29.07
C LYS A 572 -49.98 41.90 -29.97
N LEU A 573 -48.71 41.67 -30.32
CA LEU A 573 -48.25 40.58 -31.19
C LEU A 573 -47.33 39.55 -30.49
N SER A 574 -47.06 39.69 -29.18
CA SER A 574 -46.25 38.71 -28.45
C SER A 574 -47.09 37.51 -28.01
N PHE A 575 -46.53 36.31 -28.17
CA PHE A 575 -47.09 35.10 -27.54
C PHE A 575 -47.19 35.24 -26.01
N SER A 576 -48.14 34.50 -25.42
CA SER A 576 -48.31 34.45 -23.96
C SER A 576 -47.04 33.91 -23.28
N ALA A 577 -46.86 34.28 -22.02
CA ALA A 577 -45.77 33.75 -21.20
C ALA A 577 -45.77 32.22 -21.19
N ASP A 578 -46.95 31.60 -21.04
CA ASP A 578 -47.10 30.15 -21.06
C ASP A 578 -46.67 29.52 -22.39
N THR A 579 -47.00 30.13 -23.53
CA THR A 579 -46.60 29.61 -24.85
C THR A 579 -45.07 29.66 -25.01
N LYS A 580 -44.43 30.74 -24.55
CA LYS A 580 -42.96 30.88 -24.58
C LYS A 580 -42.27 29.91 -23.62
N CYS A 581 -42.79 29.77 -22.40
CA CYS A 581 -42.28 28.83 -21.42
C CYS A 581 -42.44 27.38 -21.90
N ASN A 582 -43.59 27.01 -22.47
CA ASN A 582 -43.82 25.68 -23.02
C ASN A 582 -42.91 25.40 -24.23
N GLY A 583 -42.72 26.39 -25.11
CA GLY A 583 -41.76 26.29 -26.21
C GLY A 583 -40.33 26.06 -25.73
N ALA A 584 -39.87 26.83 -24.74
CA ALA A 584 -38.55 26.68 -24.13
C ALA A 584 -38.38 25.31 -23.44
N LEU A 585 -39.36 24.87 -22.64
CA LEU A 585 -39.33 23.59 -21.93
C LEU A 585 -39.38 22.39 -22.90
N LYS A 586 -40.19 22.47 -23.97
CA LYS A 586 -40.19 21.42 -25.00
C LYS A 586 -38.90 21.37 -25.81
N LYS A 587 -38.29 22.52 -26.12
CA LYS A 587 -36.96 22.57 -26.75
C LYS A 587 -35.91 21.96 -25.84
N ARG A 588 -35.89 22.33 -24.55
CA ARG A 588 -35.06 21.70 -23.51
C ARG A 588 -35.25 20.18 -23.49
N SER A 589 -36.49 19.71 -23.43
CA SER A 589 -36.77 18.26 -23.41
C SER A 589 -36.27 17.54 -24.66
N SER A 590 -36.36 18.19 -25.83
CA SER A 590 -35.80 17.67 -27.07
C SER A 590 -34.27 17.59 -27.05
N ILE A 591 -33.58 18.60 -26.51
CA ILE A 591 -32.12 18.61 -26.39
C ILE A 591 -31.67 17.49 -25.45
N LEU A 592 -32.32 17.35 -24.29
CA LEU A 592 -32.00 16.37 -23.26
C LEU A 592 -32.48 14.94 -23.57
N GLY A 593 -33.05 14.71 -24.76
CA GLY A 593 -33.51 13.40 -25.20
C GLY A 593 -34.62 12.80 -24.34
N TYR A 594 -35.46 13.61 -23.68
CA TYR A 594 -36.67 13.11 -23.02
C TYR A 594 -37.73 12.74 -24.07
N ALA A 595 -38.65 11.82 -23.71
CA ALA A 595 -39.76 11.45 -24.59
C ALA A 595 -40.61 12.69 -24.93
N HIS A 596 -40.48 13.16 -26.17
CA HIS A 596 -41.05 14.44 -26.57
C HIS A 596 -42.51 14.27 -27.01
N GLN A 597 -43.38 15.17 -26.54
CA GLN A 597 -44.60 15.52 -27.26
C GLN A 597 -44.21 16.57 -28.31
N GLY A 598 -44.62 16.35 -29.56
CA GLY A 598 -44.47 17.29 -30.68
C GLY A 598 -44.44 18.76 -30.28
N MET A 599 -43.43 19.51 -30.69
CA MET A 599 -43.50 20.98 -30.59
C MET A 599 -44.55 21.50 -31.57
N GLY A 600 -45.59 22.13 -31.01
CA GLY A 600 -46.71 22.70 -31.76
C GLY A 600 -46.31 23.94 -32.55
N PHE A 601 -47.18 24.35 -33.49
CA PHE A 601 -46.92 25.48 -34.38
C PHE A 601 -46.61 26.79 -33.61
N PHE A 602 -47.42 27.11 -32.59
CA PHE A 602 -47.25 28.32 -31.79
C PHE A 602 -45.99 28.32 -30.93
N GLU A 603 -45.56 27.14 -30.46
CA GLU A 603 -44.34 26.99 -29.68
C GLU A 603 -43.09 27.20 -30.55
N ARG A 604 -43.09 26.69 -31.79
CA ARG A 604 -42.02 26.98 -32.77
C ARG A 604 -41.94 28.46 -33.12
N MET A 605 -43.09 29.12 -33.28
CA MET A 605 -43.15 30.56 -33.52
C MET A 605 -42.67 31.35 -32.29
N ALA A 606 -42.94 30.85 -31.08
CA ALA A 606 -42.51 31.47 -29.84
C ALA A 606 -40.98 31.41 -29.64
N LEU A 607 -40.32 30.32 -30.06
CA LEU A 607 -38.85 30.24 -30.07
C LEU A 607 -38.21 31.36 -30.90
N ASN A 608 -38.89 31.79 -31.97
CA ASN A 608 -38.42 32.84 -32.87
C ASN A 608 -38.80 34.27 -32.41
N GLN A 609 -39.12 34.49 -31.12
CA GLN A 609 -39.46 35.82 -30.62
C GLN A 609 -38.71 36.26 -29.36
N GLY A 610 -38.28 37.53 -29.35
CA GLY A 610 -37.78 38.25 -28.17
C GLY A 610 -36.53 37.63 -27.55
N ARG A 611 -36.45 37.63 -26.21
CA ARG A 611 -35.32 37.08 -25.44
C ARG A 611 -35.07 35.59 -25.70
N LEU A 612 -36.12 34.82 -25.99
CA LEU A 612 -36.01 33.39 -26.30
C LEU A 612 -35.32 33.15 -27.65
N LYS A 613 -35.60 34.01 -28.65
CA LYS A 613 -34.88 33.97 -29.92
C LYS A 613 -33.40 34.28 -29.75
N ILE A 614 -33.08 35.32 -28.98
CA ILE A 614 -31.68 35.69 -28.71
C ILE A 614 -30.95 34.51 -28.07
N LEU A 615 -31.60 33.80 -27.15
CA LEU A 615 -31.06 32.59 -26.55
C LEU A 615 -30.78 31.51 -27.59
N GLU A 616 -31.77 31.13 -28.40
CA GLU A 616 -31.62 30.13 -29.46
C GLU A 616 -30.51 30.53 -30.45
N ASP A 617 -30.54 31.75 -30.96
CA ASP A 617 -29.54 32.27 -31.90
C ASP A 617 -28.12 32.19 -31.31
N THR A 618 -27.95 32.44 -30.00
CA THR A 618 -26.65 32.37 -29.32
C THR A 618 -26.08 30.94 -29.29
N PHE A 619 -26.93 29.93 -29.10
CA PHE A 619 -26.51 28.53 -29.04
C PHE A 619 -26.43 27.86 -30.42
N GLU A 620 -27.30 28.23 -31.37
CA GLU A 620 -27.32 27.66 -32.73
C GLU A 620 -26.24 28.28 -33.64
N SER A 621 -26.02 29.59 -33.61
CA SER A 621 -24.95 30.24 -34.41
C SER A 621 -23.56 29.72 -34.06
N LYS A 622 -23.32 29.42 -32.79
CA LYS A 622 -22.06 28.83 -32.31
C LYS A 622 -21.91 27.36 -32.67
N LYS A 623 -23.01 26.62 -32.86
CA LYS A 623 -23.01 25.22 -33.32
C LYS A 623 -22.58 25.14 -34.79
N GLU A 624 -23.11 26.02 -35.63
CA GLU A 624 -22.74 26.13 -37.05
C GLU A 624 -21.29 26.59 -37.23
N ALA A 625 -20.82 27.56 -36.43
CA ALA A 625 -19.43 28.04 -36.45
C ALA A 625 -18.40 26.98 -36.01
N ARG A 626 -18.80 26.00 -35.19
CA ARG A 626 -17.94 24.86 -34.81
C ARG A 626 -17.92 23.78 -35.87
N GLN A 627 -19.06 23.49 -36.50
CA GLN A 627 -19.16 22.52 -37.60
C GLN A 627 -18.42 22.97 -38.88
N THR A 628 -18.20 24.28 -39.06
CA THR A 628 -17.54 24.86 -40.25
C THR A 628 -16.03 25.14 -40.07
N ARG A 629 -15.49 24.99 -38.86
CA ARG A 629 -14.04 25.13 -38.58
C ARG A 629 -13.23 23.85 -38.81
N PHE A 630 -13.90 22.80 -39.29
CA PHE A 630 -13.36 21.49 -39.65
C PHE A 630 -14.01 21.04 -40.96
#